data_AF-A0A925SUJ8-F1
#
_entry.id   AF-A0A925SUJ8-F1
#
_cell.length_a   1.000
_cell.length_b   1.000
_cell.length_c   1.000
_cell.angle_alpha   90.00
_cell.angle_beta   90.00
_cell.angle_gamma   90.00
#
_symmetry.space_group_name_H-M   'P 1'
#
loop_
_entity.id
_entity.type
_entity.pdbx_description
1 polymer ?
#
loop_
_entity_poly.entity_id
_entity_poly.type
_entity_poly.pdbx_seq_one_letter_code
_entity_poly.pdbx_strand_id
1 'polypeptide(L)'
;MKNKKASPWKSLRTGLVVLLALIVYAYGFEITNIDLEELRSEQRQQSLQRVMRALAQPDIFEFERDEQKVTAPVYVTCPADGSIPEIPVQDTSGPYVTVTPICAEPGETVT
;
A
#
# COMPACT_ATOMS: atom_id res chain seq x y z
N MET A 1 4.39 68.86 -4.62
CA MET A 1 4.60 67.44 -4.22
C MET A 1 4.13 67.29 -2.77
N LYS A 2 3.02 66.58 -2.51
CA LYS A 2 2.50 66.42 -1.13
C LYS A 2 3.29 65.32 -0.41
N ASN A 3 4.14 65.72 0.53
CA ASN A 3 4.87 64.80 1.41
C ASN A 3 3.87 64.01 2.28
N LYS A 4 3.57 62.77 1.89
CA LYS A 4 2.82 61.83 2.75
C LYS A 4 3.74 61.42 3.88
N LYS A 5 3.69 62.12 5.02
CA LYS A 5 4.34 61.65 6.24
C LYS A 5 3.84 60.23 6.53
N ALA A 6 4.76 59.28 6.70
CA ALA A 6 4.43 57.94 7.12
C ALA A 6 3.61 58.04 8.41
N SER A 7 2.34 57.64 8.36
CA SER A 7 1.44 57.75 9.50
C SER A 7 1.80 56.59 10.44
N PRO A 8 2.37 56.86 11.64
CA PRO A 8 2.74 55.80 12.58
C PRO A 8 1.52 54.95 12.98
N TRP A 9 0.33 55.56 12.95
CA TRP A 9 -0.95 54.90 13.16
C TRP A 9 -1.27 53.82 12.11
N LYS A 10 -0.94 54.07 10.83
CA LYS A 10 -1.13 53.07 9.78
C LYS A 10 -0.20 51.88 10.02
N SER A 11 1.07 52.15 10.33
CA SER A 11 2.06 51.10 10.62
C SER A 11 1.63 50.22 11.79
N LEU A 12 1.20 50.84 12.90
CA LEU A 12 0.74 50.13 14.09
C LEU A 12 -0.48 49.24 13.80
N ARG A 13 -1.45 49.75 13.02
CA ARG A 13 -2.62 48.97 12.60
C ARG A 13 -2.22 47.77 11.75
N THR A 14 -1.33 47.95 10.77
CA THR A 14 -0.83 46.80 9.97
C THR A 14 -0.11 45.78 10.82
N GLY A 15 0.74 46.22 11.76
CA GLY A 15 1.45 45.30 12.66
C GLY A 15 0.48 44.46 13.49
N LEU A 16 -0.58 45.09 14.04
CA LEU A 16 -1.59 44.40 14.82
C LEU A 16 -2.40 43.38 13.99
N VAL A 17 -2.73 43.72 12.73
CA VAL A 17 -3.41 42.79 11.82
C VAL A 17 -2.53 41.58 11.49
N VAL A 18 -1.25 41.80 11.18
CA VAL A 18 -0.30 40.72 10.88
C VAL A 18 -0.10 39.82 12.10
N LEU A 19 0.01 40.41 13.29
CA LEU A 19 0.13 39.66 14.54
C LEU A 19 -1.11 38.80 14.80
N LEU A 20 -2.31 39.35 14.58
CA LEU A 20 -3.56 38.58 14.69
C LEU A 20 -3.61 37.41 13.70
N ALA A 21 -3.20 37.64 12.46
CA ALA A 21 -3.14 36.59 11.43
C ALA A 21 -2.17 35.46 11.82
N LEU A 22 -1.00 35.79 12.39
CA LEU A 22 -0.05 34.80 12.90
C LEU A 22 -0.62 33.98 14.06
N ILE A 23 -1.33 34.61 14.99
CA ILE A 23 -1.99 33.90 16.10
C ILE A 23 -3.03 32.91 15.57
N VAL A 24 -3.88 33.34 14.62
CA VAL A 24 -4.90 32.46 14.01
C VAL A 24 -4.23 31.29 13.27
N TYR A 25 -3.16 31.56 12.52
CA TYR A 25 -2.39 30.52 11.83
C TYR A 25 -1.78 29.51 12.80
N ALA A 26 -1.11 29.99 13.86
CA ALA A 26 -0.48 29.13 14.87
C ALA A 26 -1.52 28.26 15.59
N TYR A 27 -2.65 28.85 15.98
CA TYR A 27 -3.76 28.12 16.60
C TYR A 27 -4.37 27.07 15.66
N GLY A 28 -4.55 27.41 14.38
CA GLY A 28 -5.02 26.47 13.37
C GLY A 28 -4.06 25.29 13.18
N PHE A 29 -2.75 25.55 13.21
CA PHE A 29 -1.73 24.52 13.11
C PHE A 29 -1.72 23.60 14.35
N GLU A 30 -1.88 24.15 15.55
CA GLU A 30 -1.98 23.38 16.80
C GLU A 30 -3.24 22.50 16.82
N ILE A 31 -4.41 23.04 16.45
CA ILE A 31 -5.68 22.30 16.53
C ILE A 31 -5.78 21.19 15.49
N THR A 32 -5.17 21.38 14.32
CA THR A 32 -5.16 20.38 13.24
C THR A 32 -4.18 19.24 13.51
N ASN A 33 -3.38 19.30 14.58
CA ASN A 33 -2.42 18.26 14.99
C ASN A 33 -1.57 17.78 13.79
N ILE A 34 -1.08 18.72 12.99
CA ILE A 34 -0.24 18.41 11.83
C ILE A 34 1.14 18.00 12.34
N ASP A 35 1.32 16.70 12.53
CA ASP A 35 2.61 16.10 12.86
C ASP A 35 3.41 15.86 11.56
N LEU A 36 4.38 16.75 11.32
CA LEU A 36 5.29 16.65 10.17
C LEU A 36 6.47 15.69 10.44
N GLU A 37 6.68 15.27 11.69
CA GLU A 37 7.71 14.31 12.09
C GLU A 37 7.32 12.91 11.63
N GLU A 38 6.04 12.55 11.77
CA GLU A 38 5.52 11.24 11.37
C GLU A 38 5.53 11.02 9.84
N LEU A 39 5.37 12.09 9.05
CA LEU A 39 5.52 12.06 7.58
C LEU A 39 6.98 11.90 7.13
N ARG A 40 7.95 12.18 8.00
CA ARG A 40 9.39 12.03 7.73
C ARG A 40 9.92 10.62 7.98
N SER A 41 9.09 9.72 8.51
CA SER A 41 9.46 8.32 8.74
C SER A 41 9.54 7.54 7.42
N GLU A 42 10.68 6.89 7.17
CA GLU A 42 10.93 6.15 5.91
C GLU A 42 9.88 5.05 5.64
N GLN A 43 9.31 4.48 6.70
CA GLN A 43 8.36 3.37 6.63
C GLN A 43 7.00 3.79 6.04
N ARG A 44 6.51 5.01 6.30
CA ARG A 44 5.25 5.50 5.70
C ARG A 44 5.44 6.06 4.29
N GLN A 45 6.63 6.54 3.91
CA GLN A 45 6.88 7.01 2.55
C GLN A 45 6.72 5.89 1.51
N GLN A 46 7.12 4.65 1.83
CA GLN A 46 6.90 3.50 0.95
C GLN A 46 5.40 3.21 0.74
N SER A 47 4.59 3.31 1.80
CA SER A 47 3.13 3.13 1.72
C SER A 47 2.45 4.27 0.95
N LEU A 48 2.85 5.52 1.20
CA LEU A 48 2.35 6.68 0.47
C LEU A 48 2.71 6.57 -1.01
N GLN A 49 3.89 6.08 -1.37
CA GLN A 49 4.27 5.89 -2.77
C GLN A 49 3.45 4.81 -3.47
N ARG A 50 3.06 3.73 -2.78
CA ARG A 50 2.14 2.73 -3.34
C ARG A 50 0.74 3.31 -3.56
N VAL A 51 0.22 4.03 -2.56
CA VAL A 51 -1.12 4.63 -2.64
C VAL A 51 -1.17 5.75 -3.67
N MET A 52 -0.20 6.65 -3.68
CA MET A 52 -0.10 7.73 -4.69
C MET A 52 0.07 7.17 -6.10
N ARG A 53 0.81 6.07 -6.27
CA ARG A 53 0.90 5.37 -7.56
C ARG A 53 -0.44 4.77 -7.98
N ALA A 54 -1.16 4.12 -7.07
CA ALA A 54 -2.49 3.58 -7.35
C ALA A 54 -3.52 4.68 -7.66
N LEU A 55 -3.39 5.87 -7.08
CA LEU A 55 -4.23 7.03 -7.41
C LEU A 55 -3.82 7.70 -8.73
N ALA A 56 -2.53 7.69 -9.08
CA ALA A 56 -2.02 8.26 -10.34
C ALA A 56 -2.28 7.35 -11.55
N GLN A 57 -2.31 6.04 -11.33
CA GLN A 57 -2.65 5.04 -12.34
C GLN A 57 -3.70 4.09 -11.75
N PRO A 58 -4.96 4.55 -11.64
CA PRO A 58 -6.04 3.70 -11.18
C PRO A 58 -6.23 2.54 -12.16
N ASP A 59 -6.51 1.34 -11.66
CA ASP A 59 -7.02 0.23 -12.47
C ASP A 59 -8.45 0.56 -12.87
N ILE A 60 -8.59 1.40 -13.91
CA ILE A 60 -9.89 1.87 -14.42
C ILE A 60 -10.60 0.78 -15.22
N PHE A 61 -9.87 -0.27 -15.59
CA PHE A 61 -10.37 -1.36 -16.40
C PHE A 61 -10.21 -2.66 -15.62
N GLU A 62 -11.31 -3.39 -15.53
CA GLU A 62 -11.33 -4.72 -14.94
C GLU A 62 -10.87 -5.70 -16.01
N PHE A 63 -9.76 -6.39 -15.75
CA PHE A 63 -9.28 -7.43 -16.65
C PHE A 63 -10.15 -8.67 -16.50
N GLU A 64 -10.59 -9.25 -17.61
CA GLU A 64 -11.28 -10.54 -17.62
C GLU A 64 -10.32 -11.61 -17.06
N ARG A 65 -10.74 -12.28 -15.99
CA ARG A 65 -9.95 -13.28 -15.26
C ARG A 65 -10.61 -14.62 -15.49
N ASP A 66 -9.92 -15.51 -16.19
CA ASP A 66 -10.35 -16.90 -16.32
C ASP A 66 -9.88 -17.71 -15.10
N GLU A 67 -10.83 -18.21 -14.31
CA GLU A 67 -10.56 -19.11 -13.19
C GLU A 67 -10.56 -20.56 -13.68
N GLN A 68 -9.38 -21.19 -13.69
CA GLN A 68 -9.25 -22.62 -13.94
C GLN A 68 -9.05 -23.36 -12.62
N LYS A 69 -9.98 -24.25 -12.28
CA LYS A 69 -9.88 -25.11 -11.08
C LYS A 69 -9.33 -26.46 -11.47
N VAL A 70 -8.18 -26.82 -10.92
CA VAL A 70 -7.56 -28.14 -11.10
C VAL A 70 -7.46 -28.83 -9.75
N THR A 71 -7.87 -30.09 -9.68
CA THR A 71 -7.78 -30.90 -8.46
C THR A 71 -6.61 -31.86 -8.60
N ALA A 72 -5.59 -31.70 -7.74
CA ALA A 72 -4.49 -32.64 -7.61
C ALA A 72 -4.71 -33.49 -6.34
N PRO A 73 -4.88 -34.82 -6.45
CA PRO A 73 -4.96 -35.68 -5.28
C PRO A 73 -3.58 -35.79 -4.62
N VAL A 74 -3.54 -35.63 -3.30
CA VAL A 74 -2.35 -35.83 -2.47
C VAL A 74 -2.60 -36.97 -1.50
N TYR A 75 -1.67 -37.91 -1.41
CA TYR A 75 -1.78 -39.06 -0.52
C TYR A 75 -1.27 -38.72 0.89
N VAL A 76 -2.09 -39.03 1.90
CA VAL A 76 -1.69 -38.88 3.30
C VAL A 76 -1.04 -40.18 3.76
N THR A 77 0.16 -40.07 4.32
CA THR A 77 1.17 -41.13 4.50
C THR A 77 1.79 -41.59 3.19
N CYS A 78 3.11 -41.44 3.09
CA CYS A 78 3.88 -42.00 1.99
C CYS A 78 4.03 -43.52 2.19
N PRO A 79 3.71 -44.34 1.18
CA PRO A 79 3.91 -45.79 1.26
C PRO A 79 5.42 -46.10 1.36
N ALA A 80 5.80 -46.96 2.30
CA ALA A 80 7.20 -47.22 2.66
C ALA A 80 8.03 -47.89 1.54
N ASP A 81 7.35 -48.47 0.54
CA ASP A 81 7.88 -49.11 -0.65
C ASP A 81 8.10 -48.13 -1.83
N GLY A 82 7.74 -46.84 -1.67
CA GLY A 82 7.93 -45.82 -2.70
C GLY A 82 6.96 -45.95 -3.89
N SER A 83 6.00 -46.86 -3.80
CA SER A 83 4.99 -47.14 -4.83
C SER A 83 3.90 -46.07 -4.79
N ILE A 84 4.17 -44.91 -5.38
CA ILE A 84 3.15 -43.88 -5.60
C ILE A 84 2.25 -44.38 -6.75
N PRO A 85 0.91 -44.38 -6.60
CA PRO A 85 0.02 -44.75 -7.68
C PRO A 85 0.20 -43.83 -8.89
N GLU A 86 0.24 -44.42 -10.09
CA GLU A 86 0.44 -43.70 -11.36
C GLU A 86 -0.65 -42.63 -11.53
N ILE A 87 -0.21 -41.36 -11.44
CA ILE A 87 -1.04 -40.22 -11.82
C ILE A 87 -1.07 -40.16 -13.35
N PRO A 88 -2.24 -39.91 -13.98
CA PRO A 88 -2.31 -39.71 -15.42
C PRO A 88 -1.37 -38.58 -15.85
N VAL A 89 -0.62 -38.82 -16.93
CA VAL A 89 0.28 -37.84 -17.55
C VAL A 89 -0.53 -36.60 -17.91
N GLN A 90 -0.27 -35.49 -17.23
CA GLN A 90 -0.96 -34.23 -17.46
C GLN A 90 -0.48 -33.60 -18.76
N ASP A 91 -1.41 -33.04 -19.53
CA ASP A 91 -1.08 -32.28 -20.74
C ASP A 91 -0.39 -30.96 -20.36
N THR A 92 0.85 -30.79 -20.80
CA THR A 92 1.69 -29.62 -20.52
C THR A 92 1.66 -28.57 -21.63
N SER A 93 0.74 -28.70 -22.61
CA SER A 93 0.62 -27.76 -23.72
C SER A 93 0.15 -26.35 -23.33
N GLY A 94 -0.39 -26.18 -22.11
CA GLY A 94 -0.89 -24.91 -21.58
C GLY A 94 -0.32 -24.57 -20.20
N PRO A 95 -0.85 -23.53 -19.51
CA PRO A 95 -0.47 -23.22 -18.14
C PRO A 95 -0.78 -24.40 -17.21
N TYR A 96 0.24 -24.90 -16.51
CA TYR A 96 0.11 -26.05 -15.61
C TYR A 96 0.64 -25.71 -14.21
N VAL A 97 0.15 -26.45 -13.23
CA VAL A 97 0.60 -26.36 -11.83
C VAL A 97 1.24 -27.69 -11.47
N THR A 98 2.44 -27.63 -10.90
CA THR A 98 3.14 -28.80 -10.37
C THR A 98 2.95 -28.84 -8.86
N VAL A 99 2.47 -29.98 -8.36
CA VAL A 99 2.31 -30.21 -6.92
C VAL A 99 3.36 -31.22 -6.48
N THR A 100 4.21 -30.85 -5.54
CA THR A 100 5.27 -31.70 -4.98
C THR A 100 5.36 -31.48 -3.46
N PRO A 101 5.45 -32.53 -2.63
CA PRO A 101 5.44 -33.95 -2.94
C PRO A 101 4.03 -34.53 -3.13
N ILE A 102 3.93 -35.66 -3.86
CA ILE A 102 2.66 -36.34 -4.17
C ILE A 102 2.07 -37.03 -2.93
N CYS A 103 2.91 -37.30 -1.92
CA CYS A 103 2.50 -37.81 -0.62
C CYS A 103 3.21 -37.00 0.48
N ALA A 104 2.55 -36.87 1.64
CA ALA A 104 3.08 -36.16 2.79
C ALA A 104 2.63 -36.81 4.10
N GLU A 105 3.46 -36.75 5.13
CA GLU A 105 3.10 -37.11 6.50
C GLU A 105 2.30 -35.98 7.19
N PRO A 106 1.53 -36.30 8.25
CA PRO A 106 0.84 -35.27 9.02
C PRO A 106 1.81 -34.23 9.59
N GLY A 107 1.69 -32.98 9.12
CA GLY A 107 2.55 -31.86 9.53
C GLY A 107 3.58 -31.43 8.49
N GLU A 108 3.71 -32.14 7.37
CA GLU A 108 4.56 -31.75 6.25
C GLU A 108 3.83 -30.80 5.27
N THR A 109 4.61 -30.03 4.49
CA THR A 109 4.08 -29.02 3.55
C THR A 109 4.09 -29.54 2.12
N VAL A 110 3.01 -29.28 1.38
CA VAL A 110 2.86 -29.59 -0.04
C VAL A 110 2.74 -28.28 -0.82
N THR A 111 3.51 -28.12 -1.89
CA THR A 111 3.58 -26.89 -2.71
C THR A 111 3.34 -27.14 -4.18
#